data_AF-A0A9Q3C5E3-F1
#
_entry.id   AF-A0A9Q3C5E3-F1
#
_cell.length_a   1.000
_cell.length_b   1.000
_cell.length_c   1.000
_cell.angle_alpha   90.00
_cell.angle_beta   90.00
_cell.angle_gamma   90.00
#
_symmetry.space_group_name_H-M   'P 1'
#
loop_
_entity.id
_entity.type
_entity.pdbx_description
1 polymer ?
#
loop_
_entity_poly.entity_id
_entity_poly.type
_entity_poly.pdbx_seq_one_letter_code
_entity_poly.pdbx_strand_id
1 'polypeptide(L)'
;MGIIALNCLNLPPRLRFKQAYTCLSGIIPAPNQPDMFTTKNILRPLFDDLLVLSQGIKISTPEYPHGCKVTIHLIGLIGDVVDTYKVSGFISHSTKQFCSWCEINNNERCNLNLGTLCNKNKVLALSWKCKETPSTTARQ
;
A
#
# COMPACT_ATOMS: atom_id res chain seq x y z
N MET A 1 -10.35 6.75 -14.02
CA MET A 1 -9.70 5.44 -14.22
C MET A 1 -8.36 5.51 -13.53
N GLY A 2 -8.05 4.59 -12.61
CA GLY A 2 -6.74 4.54 -11.94
C GLY A 2 -5.93 3.33 -12.42
N ILE A 3 -4.61 3.38 -12.26
CA ILE A 3 -3.69 2.32 -12.69
C ILE A 3 -2.84 1.88 -11.50
N ILE A 4 -2.66 0.57 -11.35
CA ILE A 4 -1.73 -0.03 -10.41
C ILE A 4 -0.55 -0.55 -11.23
N ALA A 5 0.63 0.02 -10.99
CA ALA A 5 1.86 -0.32 -11.70
C ALA A 5 2.99 -0.67 -10.73
N LEU A 6 3.75 -1.72 -11.06
CA LEU A 6 4.94 -2.14 -10.33
C LEU A 6 6.19 -1.76 -11.13
N ASN A 7 7.18 -1.19 -10.44
CA ASN A 7 8.45 -0.79 -11.04
C ASN A 7 9.60 -1.58 -10.42
N CYS A 8 10.53 -2.05 -11.26
CA CYS A 8 11.70 -2.80 -10.79
C CYS A 8 12.77 -1.85 -10.24
N LEU A 9 12.99 -1.87 -8.93
CA LEU A 9 13.95 -0.99 -8.26
C LEU A 9 15.41 -1.44 -8.39
N ASN A 10 15.65 -2.68 -8.83
CA ASN A 10 16.99 -3.19 -9.14
C ASN A 10 17.62 -2.51 -10.37
N LEU A 11 16.81 -1.82 -11.19
CA LEU A 11 17.31 -1.07 -12.33
C LEU A 11 17.94 0.27 -11.90
N PRO A 12 18.89 0.82 -12.70
CA PRO A 12 19.40 2.17 -12.51
C PRO A 12 18.26 3.20 -12.47
N PRO A 13 18.36 4.28 -11.66
CA PRO A 13 17.28 5.27 -11.48
C PRO A 13 16.69 5.81 -12.78
N ARG A 14 17.53 5.99 -13.81
CA ARG A 14 17.13 6.50 -15.14
C ARG A 14 16.22 5.54 -15.93
N LEU A 15 16.12 4.27 -15.53
CA LEU A 15 15.37 3.22 -16.22
C LEU A 15 14.10 2.78 -15.46
N ARG A 16 14.04 2.98 -14.14
CA ARG A 16 12.99 2.43 -13.25
C ARG A 16 11.56 2.78 -13.67
N PHE A 17 11.34 3.96 -14.25
CA PHE A 17 10.02 4.49 -14.60
C PHE A 17 9.78 4.53 -16.12
N LYS A 18 10.62 3.85 -16.91
CA LYS A 18 10.35 3.70 -18.34
C LYS A 18 9.28 2.62 -18.53
N GLN A 19 8.35 2.86 -19.44
CA GLN A 19 7.25 1.95 -19.77
C GLN A 19 7.71 0.51 -20.02
N ALA A 20 8.88 0.32 -20.66
CA ALA A 20 9.46 -1.01 -20.92
C ALA A 20 9.80 -1.83 -19.66
N TYR A 21 9.94 -1.19 -18.49
CA TYR A 21 10.31 -1.82 -17.22
C TYR A 21 9.24 -1.64 -16.13
N THR A 22 8.05 -1.16 -16.51
CA THR A 22 6.91 -0.99 -15.63
C THR A 22 5.89 -2.10 -15.93
N CYS A 23 5.56 -2.90 -14.92
CA CYS A 23 4.54 -3.92 -15.02
C CYS A 23 3.17 -3.32 -14.66
N LEU A 24 2.20 -3.42 -15.57
CA LEU A 24 0.82 -3.07 -15.28
C LEU A 24 0.15 -4.23 -14.53
N SER A 25 -0.16 -4.01 -13.25
CA SER A 25 -0.69 -5.07 -12.37
C SER A 25 -2.18 -4.97 -12.11
N GLY A 26 -2.80 -3.82 -12.41
CA GLY A 26 -4.24 -3.68 -12.23
C GLY A 26 -4.79 -2.34 -12.72
N ILE A 27 -6.12 -2.32 -12.87
CA ILE A 27 -6.89 -1.14 -13.26
C ILE A 27 -7.94 -0.89 -12.19
N ILE A 28 -8.04 0.35 -11.72
CA ILE A 28 -9.08 0.80 -10.83
C ILE A 28 -10.23 1.35 -11.69
N PRO A 29 -11.42 0.73 -11.66
CA PRO A 29 -12.55 1.13 -12.49
C PRO A 29 -13.03 2.54 -12.12
N ALA A 30 -13.43 3.32 -13.13
CA ALA A 30 -14.16 4.58 -12.96
C ALA A 30 -15.68 4.30 -12.87
N PRO A 31 -16.55 5.27 -12.52
CA PRO A 31 -16.34 6.72 -12.39
C PRO A 31 -15.87 7.19 -11.02
N ASN A 32 -16.21 6.47 -9.96
CA ASN A 32 -15.99 6.90 -8.59
C ASN A 32 -14.69 6.35 -8.01
N GLN A 33 -14.03 7.13 -7.17
CA GLN A 33 -12.87 6.65 -6.43
C GLN A 33 -13.31 5.50 -5.50
N PRO A 34 -12.63 4.34 -5.53
CA PRO A 34 -13.03 3.21 -4.70
C PRO A 34 -12.91 3.55 -3.21
N ASP A 35 -13.83 3.01 -2.41
CA ASP A 35 -13.70 2.98 -0.95
C ASP A 35 -12.53 2.06 -0.55
N MET A 36 -12.09 2.16 0.71
CA MET A 36 -10.99 1.36 1.26
C MET A 36 -11.21 -0.15 1.07
N PHE A 37 -12.44 -0.64 1.27
CA PHE A 37 -12.78 -2.05 1.10
C PHE A 37 -12.64 -2.51 -0.36
N THR A 38 -13.15 -1.72 -1.30
CA THR A 38 -13.06 -2.00 -2.73
C THR A 38 -11.60 -1.97 -3.19
N THR A 39 -10.83 -0.98 -2.74
CA THR A 39 -9.40 -0.86 -3.02
C THR A 39 -8.63 -2.08 -2.52
N LYS A 40 -8.90 -2.51 -1.29
CA LYS A 40 -8.32 -3.73 -0.72
C LYS A 40 -8.69 -4.96 -1.53
N ASN A 41 -9.94 -5.11 -1.97
CA ASN A 41 -10.37 -6.27 -2.74
C ASN A 41 -9.68 -6.32 -4.11
N ILE A 42 -9.48 -5.16 -4.76
CA ILE A 42 -8.75 -5.05 -6.04
C ILE A 42 -7.27 -5.43 -5.85
N LEU A 43 -6.64 -4.96 -4.76
CA LEU A 43 -5.21 -5.19 -4.51
C LEU A 43 -4.90 -6.54 -3.85
N ARG A 44 -5.90 -7.22 -3.28
CA ARG A 44 -5.71 -8.50 -2.60
C ARG A 44 -4.99 -9.56 -3.43
N PRO A 45 -5.39 -9.88 -4.68
CA PRO A 45 -4.67 -10.88 -5.48
C PRO A 45 -3.21 -10.48 -5.70
N LEU A 46 -2.94 -9.20 -5.96
CA LEU A 46 -1.59 -8.69 -6.12
C LEU A 46 -0.73 -8.89 -4.86
N PHE A 47 -1.29 -8.60 -3.67
CA PHE A 47 -0.58 -8.81 -2.42
C PHE A 47 -0.37 -10.28 -2.07
N ASP A 48 -1.35 -11.14 -2.37
CA ASP A 48 -1.24 -12.59 -2.16
C ASP A 48 -0.10 -13.16 -3.03
N ASP A 49 -0.01 -12.75 -4.30
CA ASP A 49 1.08 -13.14 -5.20
C ASP A 49 2.44 -12.61 -4.72
N LEU A 50 2.52 -11.34 -4.32
CA LEU A 50 3.74 -10.75 -3.78
C LEU A 50 4.22 -11.46 -2.50
N LEU A 51 3.28 -11.92 -1.66
CA LEU A 51 3.62 -12.68 -0.46
C LEU A 51 4.27 -14.03 -0.80
N VAL A 52 3.75 -14.73 -1.80
CA VAL A 52 4.37 -15.97 -2.30
C VAL A 52 5.76 -15.69 -2.89
N LEU A 53 5.88 -14.64 -3.71
CA LEU A 53 7.15 -14.24 -4.35
C LEU A 53 8.20 -13.77 -3.32
N SER A 54 7.78 -13.28 -2.15
CA SER A 54 8.68 -12.90 -1.06
C SER A 54 9.39 -14.11 -0.41
N GLN A 55 8.75 -15.29 -0.39
CA GLN A 55 9.34 -16.54 0.11
C GLN A 55 10.40 -17.10 -0.88
N GLY A 56 10.27 -16.67 -2.14
CA GLY A 56 11.17 -16.94 -3.23
C GLY A 56 10.72 -18.11 -4.09
N ILE A 57 10.82 -17.92 -5.40
CA ILE A 57 10.47 -18.91 -6.41
C ILE A 57 11.71 -19.30 -7.20
N LYS A 58 11.72 -20.52 -7.73
CA LYS A 58 12.82 -21.00 -8.57
C LYS A 58 12.44 -20.81 -10.04
N ILE A 59 13.20 -19.99 -10.75
CA ILE A 59 12.99 -19.69 -12.17
C ILE A 59 14.17 -20.26 -12.96
N SER A 60 13.89 -21.12 -13.94
CA SER A 60 14.90 -21.57 -14.89
C SER A 60 15.01 -20.57 -16.03
N THR A 61 16.23 -20.15 -16.34
CA THR A 61 16.52 -19.26 -17.47
C THR A 61 17.59 -19.93 -18.34
N PRO A 62 17.76 -19.51 -19.61
CA PRO A 62 18.79 -20.08 -20.48
C PRO A 62 20.19 -20.02 -19.87
N GLU A 63 20.51 -18.96 -19.11
CA GLU A 63 21.79 -18.79 -18.40
C GLU A 63 21.88 -19.65 -17.12
N TYR A 64 20.74 -19.99 -16.50
CA TYR A 64 20.69 -20.79 -15.27
C TYR A 64 19.73 -21.98 -15.46
N PRO A 65 20.14 -23.03 -16.21
CA PRO A 65 19.28 -24.18 -16.53
C PRO A 65 18.84 -24.97 -15.28
N HIS A 66 19.68 -25.00 -14.24
CA HIS A 66 19.36 -25.61 -12.95
C HIS A 66 18.42 -24.76 -12.09
N GLY A 67 18.04 -23.57 -12.55
CA GLY A 67 17.15 -22.61 -11.90
C GLY A 67 17.84 -21.71 -10.88
N CYS A 68 17.42 -20.44 -10.85
CA CYS A 68 17.84 -19.43 -9.90
C CYS A 68 16.69 -19.13 -8.92
N LYS A 69 16.99 -18.99 -7.62
CA LYS A 69 16.00 -18.54 -6.63
C LYS A 69 15.85 -17.03 -6.73
N VAL A 70 14.66 -16.57 -7.10
CA VAL A 70 14.31 -15.16 -7.19
C VAL A 70 13.33 -14.82 -6.08
N THR A 71 13.57 -13.74 -5.36
CA THR A 71 12.67 -13.19 -4.34
C THR A 71 12.25 -11.78 -4.75
N ILE A 72 11.00 -11.41 -4.47
CA ILE A 72 10.48 -10.07 -4.74
C ILE A 72 10.02 -9.45 -3.42
N HIS A 73 10.43 -8.22 -3.18
CA HIS A 73 10.07 -7.45 -2.00
C HIS A 73 9.46 -6.11 -2.41
N LEU A 74 8.29 -5.80 -1.85
CA LEU A 74 7.64 -4.50 -2.04
C LEU A 74 8.27 -3.47 -1.09
N ILE A 75 8.93 -2.46 -1.65
CA ILE A 75 9.68 -1.46 -0.87
C ILE A 75 8.84 -0.21 -0.55
N GLY A 76 7.92 0.18 -1.44
CA GLY A 76 7.15 1.40 -1.24
C GLY A 76 5.91 1.49 -2.12
N LEU A 77 4.93 2.24 -1.63
CA LEU A 77 3.73 2.63 -2.35
C LEU A 77 3.91 4.07 -2.82
N ILE A 78 3.83 4.29 -4.13
CA ILE A 78 3.92 5.61 -4.74
C ILE A 78 2.55 5.91 -5.35
N GLY A 79 1.96 7.02 -4.94
CA GLY A 79 0.65 7.46 -5.41
C GLY A 79 0.33 8.81 -4.78
N ASP A 80 -0.86 9.33 -5.08
CA ASP A 80 -1.35 10.48 -4.36
C ASP A 80 -1.54 10.14 -2.87
N VAL A 81 -1.61 11.19 -2.05
CA VAL A 81 -1.70 11.03 -0.59
C VAL A 81 -2.98 10.27 -0.20
N VAL A 82 -4.08 10.47 -0.92
CA VAL A 82 -5.39 9.88 -0.58
C VAL A 82 -5.42 8.38 -0.89
N ASP A 83 -4.91 7.98 -2.05
CA ASP A 83 -4.83 6.59 -2.49
C ASP A 83 -3.78 5.83 -1.67
N THR A 84 -2.63 6.44 -1.40
CA THR A 84 -1.63 5.82 -0.52
C THR A 84 -2.21 5.57 0.87
N TYR A 85 -3.00 6.49 1.43
CA TYR A 85 -3.66 6.29 2.72
C TYR A 85 -4.64 5.12 2.71
N LYS A 86 -5.43 4.97 1.65
CA LYS A 86 -6.37 3.83 1.51
C LYS A 86 -5.65 2.49 1.45
N VAL A 87 -4.46 2.45 0.86
CA VAL A 87 -3.69 1.20 0.70
C VAL A 87 -2.82 0.88 1.91
N SER A 88 -2.14 1.88 2.48
CA SER A 88 -1.28 1.69 3.66
C SER A 88 -2.05 1.61 4.97
N GLY A 89 -3.34 1.97 4.95
CA GLY A 89 -4.19 2.01 6.13
C GLY A 89 -4.01 3.27 6.97
N PHE A 90 -3.43 4.36 6.45
CA PHE A 90 -3.45 5.65 7.16
C PHE A 90 -4.88 6.17 7.30
N ILE A 91 -5.15 6.91 8.38
CA ILE A 91 -6.48 7.43 8.69
C ILE A 91 -6.66 8.78 7.98
N SER A 92 -7.88 9.09 7.53
CA SER A 92 -8.23 10.35 6.88
C SER A 92 -7.74 11.58 7.67
N HIS A 93 -7.33 12.61 6.94
CA HIS A 93 -6.90 13.93 7.44
C HIS A 93 -7.91 14.60 8.40
N SER A 94 -9.18 14.20 8.34
CA SER A 94 -10.28 14.73 9.14
C SER A 94 -10.35 14.15 10.56
N THR A 95 -9.45 13.23 10.92
CA THR A 95 -9.44 12.59 12.24
C THR A 95 -8.32 13.13 13.12
N LYS A 96 -8.51 13.04 14.44
CA LYS A 96 -7.50 13.46 15.42
C LYS A 96 -6.23 12.58 15.38
N GLN A 97 -6.27 11.41 14.75
CA GLN A 97 -5.15 10.48 14.64
C GLN A 97 -4.71 10.37 13.18
N PHE A 98 -3.47 10.73 12.86
CA PHE A 98 -2.97 10.70 11.48
C PHE A 98 -2.48 9.31 11.05
N CYS A 99 -2.31 8.37 11.99
CA CYS A 99 -1.76 7.05 11.74
C CYS A 99 -2.62 5.98 12.41
N SER A 100 -2.94 4.90 11.69
CA SER A 100 -3.66 3.75 12.27
C SER A 100 -2.75 2.83 13.07
N TRP A 101 -1.44 2.99 12.95
CA TRP A 101 -0.44 2.22 13.68
C TRP A 101 0.07 2.94 14.93
N CYS A 102 0.04 4.28 14.93
CA CYS A 102 0.48 5.08 16.07
C CYS A 102 -0.75 5.53 16.86
N GLU A 103 -0.77 5.26 18.17
CA GLU A 103 -1.82 5.77 19.08
C GLU A 103 -1.52 7.23 19.48
N ILE A 104 -1.19 8.09 18.51
CA ILE A 104 -0.74 9.47 18.76
C ILE A 104 -1.69 10.45 18.08
N ASN A 105 -2.07 11.49 18.82
CA ASN A 105 -2.93 12.55 18.33
C ASN A 105 -2.15 13.55 17.47
N ASN A 106 -2.81 14.24 16.55
CA ASN A 106 -2.20 15.22 15.65
C ASN A 106 -1.50 16.37 16.39
N ASN A 107 -1.93 16.66 17.63
CA ASN A 107 -1.31 17.69 18.47
C ASN A 107 0.00 17.24 19.14
N GLU A 108 0.31 15.94 19.10
CA GLU A 108 1.45 15.33 19.79
C GLU A 108 2.46 14.73 18.80
N ARG A 109 2.52 15.27 17.57
CA ARG A 109 3.41 14.78 16.50
C ARG A 109 4.89 14.72 16.89
N CYS A 110 5.32 15.55 17.84
CA CYS A 110 6.70 15.54 18.35
C CYS A 110 7.02 14.29 19.19
N ASN A 111 6.00 13.58 19.68
CA ASN A 111 6.14 12.37 20.49
C ASN A 111 6.06 11.09 19.63
N LEU A 112 6.27 11.20 18.32
CA LEU A 112 6.22 10.06 17.40
C LEU A 112 7.30 9.05 17.76
N ASN A 113 6.89 7.95 18.36
CA ASN A 113 7.72 6.77 18.54
C ASN A 113 7.34 5.75 17.47
N LEU A 114 8.33 5.02 16.96
CA LEU A 114 8.07 3.94 16.01
C LEU A 114 7.23 2.87 16.72
N GLY A 115 5.96 2.76 16.34
CA GLY A 115 5.03 1.81 16.94
C GLY A 115 5.42 0.36 16.65
N THR A 116 5.09 -0.54 17.57
CA THR A 116 5.25 -1.99 17.37
C THR A 116 4.30 -2.48 16.28
N LEU A 117 4.74 -3.47 15.49
CA LEU A 117 3.93 -4.12 14.44
C LEU A 117 2.53 -4.51 14.99
N CYS A 118 1.49 -3.84 14.51
CA CYS A 118 0.11 -4.10 14.95
C CYS A 118 -0.52 -5.24 14.15
N ASN A 119 -1.32 -6.06 14.84
CA ASN A 119 -2.12 -7.11 14.21
C ASN A 119 -3.18 -6.48 13.27
N LYS A 120 -3.35 -7.07 12.09
CA LYS A 120 -4.36 -6.71 11.08
C LYS A 120 -5.75 -6.45 11.66
N ASN A 121 -6.17 -7.23 12.66
CA ASN A 121 -7.48 -7.08 13.30
C ASN A 121 -7.60 -5.78 14.11
N LYS A 122 -6.52 -5.36 14.79
CA LYS A 122 -6.48 -4.10 15.54
C LYS A 122 -6.56 -2.90 14.60
N VAL A 123 -5.86 -2.96 13.46
CA VAL A 123 -5.89 -1.91 12.42
C VAL A 123 -7.28 -1.80 11.78
N LEU A 124 -7.94 -2.94 11.48
CA LEU A 124 -9.29 -2.95 10.94
C LEU A 124 -10.30 -2.36 11.93
N ALA A 125 -10.23 -2.72 13.21
CA ALA A 125 -11.14 -2.18 14.23
C ALA A 125 -11.01 -0.65 14.38
N LEU A 126 -9.78 -0.11 14.35
CA LEU A 126 -9.54 1.34 14.39
C LEU A 126 -10.09 2.05 13.15
N SER A 127 -9.92 1.45 11.97
CA SER A 127 -10.46 1.99 10.71
C SER A 127 -12.00 2.07 10.73
N TRP A 128 -12.68 1.04 11.26
CA TRP A 128 -14.15 1.03 11.38
C TRP A 128 -14.65 2.10 12.33
N LYS A 129 -14.01 2.22 13.50
CA LYS A 129 -14.34 3.25 14.50
C LYS A 129 -14.22 4.67 13.92
N CYS A 130 -13.24 4.90 13.05
CA CYS A 130 -13.09 6.19 12.35
C CYS A 130 -14.16 6.43 11.27
N LYS A 131 -14.63 5.37 10.59
CA LYS A 131 -15.71 5.47 9.58
C LYS A 131 -17.07 5.80 10.22
N GLU A 132 -17.30 5.33 11.44
CA GLU A 132 -18.53 5.58 12.21
C GLU A 132 -18.54 6.94 12.93
N THR A 133 -17.38 7.58 13.08
CA THR A 133 -17.31 8.91 13.71
C THR A 133 -17.69 9.96 12.65
N PRO A 134 -18.80 10.71 12.81
CA PRO A 134 -19.16 11.74 11.85
C PRO A 134 -18.06 12.80 11.82
N SER A 135 -17.56 13.11 10.63
CA SER A 135 -16.63 14.22 10.42
C SER A 135 -17.30 15.50 10.89
N THR A 136 -16.86 16.01 12.04
CA THR A 136 -17.24 17.36 12.48
C THR A 136 -16.56 18.33 11.54
N THR A 137 -17.24 18.62 10.43
CA THR A 137 -16.89 19.70 9.51
C THR A 137 -17.17 21.00 10.25
N ALA A 138 -16.22 21.46 11.04
CA ALA A 138 -16.20 22.86 11.46
C ALA A 138 -15.58 23.65 10.30
N ARG A 139 -16.46 24.18 9.46
CA ARG A 139 -16.15 25.36 8.64
C ARG A 139 -15.60 26.45 9.57
N GLN A 140 -14.40 26.92 9.29
CA GLN A 140 -14.03 28.32 9.43
C GLN A 140 -13.39 28.75 8.12
#